data_AF-A0A9P1N385-F1
#
_entry.id   AF-A0A9P1N385-F1
#
_cell.length_a   1.000
_cell.length_b   1.000
_cell.length_c   1.000
_cell.angle_alpha   90.00
_cell.angle_beta   90.00
_cell.angle_gamma   90.00
#
_symmetry.space_group_name_H-M   'P 1'
#
loop_
_entity.id
_entity.type
_entity.pdbx_description
1 polymer ?
#
loop_
_entity_poly.entity_id
_entity_poly.type
_entity_poly.pdbx_seq_one_letter_code
_entity_poly.pdbx_strand_id
1 'polypeptide(L)'
;MVEISLGVLFRGFNASKFILYTCLLTFVALVSLKLDNIVTFNYAFVFAPLWACNLLVFLAALIGICSFCTKPPATTEISMRVDFHAMIITTTEHIFLFVFLVMTFVKLEFSNLFDPNYPLPWTIVFCPLFGLSILSIVIAIWSLRHEKPFEFEFFYAINIVELVFIAFKLDKQVDWSWAVVFIPLWAVLSISAVGVLYALVLSIVLARSRHFIPSHRRQHVYSAVFHTFLVLPALVCLVLLTGKLDSMQWNDKESADDLHFTTVFGPLMISLFFMTLMSLGIGGPPSGASMTNIWWFGLRQPLCPFLLEKCPSLRTYANVSYRLGSRRETNENTVEERQAVINNTPEDQQDEPDSSTNSSRRKDRSSTQNDPEIAAASSSTIVRQAMEKYRTDFAFHYGSELNQPD
;
A
#
# COMPACT_ATOMS: atom_id res chain seq x y z
N MET A 1 18.87 -3.61 15.01
CA MET A 1 18.62 -2.17 15.20
C MET A 1 17.26 -1.84 14.63
N VAL A 2 16.34 -1.29 15.44
CA VAL A 2 15.06 -0.74 14.99
C VAL A 2 15.13 0.75 15.24
N GLU A 3 15.13 1.54 14.17
CA GLU A 3 15.08 3.00 14.25
C GLU A 3 13.63 3.40 14.02
N ILE A 4 12.97 3.89 15.08
CA ILE A 4 11.63 4.45 14.98
C ILE A 4 11.83 5.95 14.82
N SER A 5 11.71 6.44 13.59
CA SER A 5 11.75 7.87 13.27
C SER A 5 10.32 8.34 12.97
N LEU A 6 9.83 9.31 13.74
CA LEU A 6 8.55 9.96 13.46
C LEU A 6 8.57 10.62 12.07
N GLY A 7 9.71 11.15 11.63
CA GLY A 7 9.88 11.72 10.29
C GLY A 7 9.67 10.71 9.17
N VAL A 8 10.05 9.44 9.36
CA VAL A 8 9.79 8.37 8.38
C VAL A 8 8.30 7.98 8.37
N LEU A 9 7.65 7.93 9.54
CA LEU A 9 6.20 7.70 9.65
C LEU A 9 5.39 8.82 8.97
N PHE A 10 5.72 10.09 9.22
CA PHE A 10 5.05 11.21 8.57
C PHE A 10 5.28 11.25 7.05
N ARG A 11 6.44 10.79 6.57
CA ARG A 11 6.69 10.69 5.12
C ARG A 11 5.93 9.54 4.46
N GLY A 12 5.64 8.48 5.20
CA GLY A 12 4.87 7.32 4.72
C GLY A 12 3.35 7.41 4.95
N PHE A 13 2.87 8.44 5.65
CA PHE A 13 1.47 8.57 6.02
C PHE A 13 0.58 8.87 4.81
N ASN A 14 -0.37 7.96 4.55
CA ASN A 14 -1.39 8.15 3.54
C ASN A 14 -2.72 8.55 4.19
N ALA A 15 -2.97 9.86 4.22
CA ALA A 15 -4.12 10.44 4.91
C ALA A 15 -5.47 9.97 4.36
N SER A 16 -5.63 9.91 3.03
CA SER A 16 -6.90 9.49 2.42
C SER A 16 -7.22 8.04 2.74
N LYS A 17 -6.24 7.13 2.60
CA LYS A 17 -6.40 5.71 2.94
C LYS A 17 -6.65 5.48 4.43
N PHE A 18 -5.93 6.20 5.29
CA PHE A 18 -6.14 6.12 6.73
C PHE A 18 -7.58 6.48 7.13
N ILE A 19 -8.10 7.59 6.59
CA ILE A 19 -9.47 8.02 6.84
C ILE A 19 -10.45 6.97 6.33
N LEU A 20 -10.27 6.47 5.10
CA LEU A 20 -11.16 5.49 4.50
C LEU A 20 -11.22 4.19 5.32
N TYR A 21 -10.08 3.59 5.66
CA TYR A 21 -10.05 2.34 6.42
C TYR A 21 -10.56 2.50 7.84
N THR A 22 -10.30 3.65 8.48
CA THR A 22 -10.86 3.95 9.81
C THR A 22 -12.37 4.11 9.78
N CYS A 23 -12.90 4.78 8.74
CA CYS A 23 -14.34 4.90 8.55
C CYS A 23 -14.99 3.55 8.27
N LEU A 24 -14.38 2.72 7.41
CA LEU A 24 -14.87 1.38 7.09
C LEU A 24 -14.83 0.46 8.32
N LEU A 25 -13.74 0.49 9.09
CA LEU A 25 -13.60 -0.25 10.35
C LEU A 25 -14.71 0.14 11.34
N THR A 26 -14.92 1.45 11.54
CA THR A 26 -15.96 1.95 12.45
C THR A 26 -17.35 1.56 11.96
N PHE A 27 -17.61 1.64 10.65
CA PHE A 27 -18.88 1.24 10.07
C PHE A 27 -19.15 -0.26 10.27
N VAL A 28 -18.19 -1.14 9.97
CA VAL A 28 -18.35 -2.59 10.18
C VAL A 28 -18.57 -2.92 11.67
N ALA A 29 -17.88 -2.21 12.58
CA ALA A 29 -18.14 -2.33 14.02
C ALA A 29 -19.59 -1.98 14.36
N LEU A 30 -20.07 -0.82 13.91
CA LEU A 30 -21.42 -0.34 14.22
C LEU A 30 -22.50 -1.22 13.58
N VAL A 31 -22.30 -1.67 12.34
CA VAL A 31 -23.29 -2.52 11.64
C VAL A 31 -23.35 -3.90 12.27
N SER A 32 -22.22 -4.49 12.66
CA SER A 32 -22.21 -5.80 13.33
C SER A 32 -22.92 -5.77 14.69
N LEU A 33 -22.67 -4.73 15.50
CA LEU A 33 -23.38 -4.51 16.76
C LEU A 33 -24.88 -4.24 16.57
N LYS A 34 -25.24 -3.55 15.48
CA LYS A 34 -26.65 -3.28 15.13
C LYS A 34 -27.37 -4.55 14.70
N LEU A 35 -26.73 -5.38 13.88
CA LEU A 35 -27.29 -6.67 13.42
C LEU A 35 -27.49 -7.65 14.58
N ASP A 36 -26.65 -7.59 15.61
CA ASP A 36 -26.79 -8.37 16.85
C ASP A 36 -27.82 -7.78 17.84
N ASN A 37 -28.50 -6.69 17.49
CA ASN A 37 -29.43 -5.95 18.37
C ASN A 37 -28.82 -5.49 19.71
N ILE A 38 -27.49 -5.48 19.85
CA ILE A 38 -26.79 -4.95 21.03
C ILE A 38 -27.02 -3.43 21.14
N VAL A 39 -27.14 -2.77 19.99
CA VAL A 39 -27.27 -1.32 19.87
C VAL A 39 -28.57 -0.95 19.16
N THR A 40 -29.38 -0.09 19.79
CA THR A 40 -30.70 0.33 19.27
C THR A 40 -30.65 1.59 18.40
N PHE A 41 -29.48 2.13 18.08
CA PHE A 41 -29.33 3.35 17.29
C PHE A 41 -30.01 3.27 15.92
N ASN A 42 -30.44 4.43 15.41
CA ASN A 42 -30.95 4.61 14.06
C ASN A 42 -29.85 4.26 13.02
N TYR A 43 -30.24 3.75 11.85
CA TYR A 43 -29.29 3.46 10.76
C TYR A 43 -28.49 4.70 10.35
N ALA A 44 -29.03 5.91 10.50
CA ALA A 44 -28.31 7.15 10.24
C ALA A 44 -26.99 7.26 11.03
N PHE A 45 -26.99 6.81 12.29
CA PHE A 45 -25.79 6.81 13.13
C PHE A 45 -24.83 5.69 12.74
N VAL A 46 -25.36 4.50 12.40
CA VAL A 46 -24.55 3.38 11.92
C VAL A 46 -23.78 3.76 10.66
N PHE A 47 -24.41 4.49 9.74
CA PHE A 47 -23.79 4.97 8.50
C PHE A 47 -22.96 6.26 8.67
N ALA A 48 -22.93 6.90 9.86
CA ALA A 48 -22.19 8.15 10.12
C ALA A 48 -20.72 8.15 9.66
N PRO A 49 -19.92 7.09 9.89
CA PRO A 49 -18.54 7.06 9.39
C PRO A 49 -18.46 7.14 7.86
N LEU A 50 -19.38 6.49 7.14
CA LEU A 50 -19.42 6.52 5.67
C LEU A 50 -19.93 7.87 5.14
N TRP A 51 -20.90 8.49 5.82
CA TRP A 51 -21.33 9.85 5.51
C TRP A 51 -20.16 10.83 5.62
N ALA A 52 -19.44 10.79 6.74
CA ALA A 52 -18.28 11.65 6.99
C ALA A 52 -17.18 11.44 5.93
N CYS A 53 -16.89 10.18 5.58
CA CYS A 53 -15.90 9.86 4.56
C CYS A 53 -16.27 10.46 3.18
N ASN A 54 -17.51 10.27 2.72
CA ASN A 54 -17.94 10.80 1.42
C ASN A 54 -17.99 12.33 1.41
N LEU A 55 -18.50 12.95 2.48
CA LEU A 55 -18.51 14.41 2.60
C LEU A 55 -17.10 15.01 2.55
N LEU A 56 -16.13 14.34 3.18
CA LEU A 56 -14.74 14.76 3.14
C LEU A 56 -14.18 14.70 1.71
N VAL A 57 -14.44 13.62 0.97
CA VAL A 57 -14.03 13.49 -0.44
C VAL A 57 -14.66 14.59 -1.30
N PHE A 58 -15.95 14.89 -1.13
CA PHE A 58 -16.60 15.96 -1.89
C PHE A 58 -16.05 17.34 -1.55
N LEU A 59 -15.76 17.62 -0.28
CA LEU A 59 -15.12 18.86 0.13
C LEU A 59 -13.70 18.98 -0.45
N ALA A 60 -12.92 17.90 -0.42
CA ALA A 60 -11.59 17.85 -1.00
C ALA A 60 -11.63 18.09 -2.52
N ALA A 61 -12.59 17.49 -3.22
CA ALA A 61 -12.79 17.68 -4.65
C ALA A 61 -13.21 19.11 -5.00
N LEU A 62 -14.15 19.70 -4.23
CA LEU A 62 -14.59 21.08 -4.42
C LEU A 62 -13.41 22.05 -4.27
N ILE A 63 -12.63 21.91 -3.21
CA ILE A 63 -11.43 22.74 -2.99
C ILE A 63 -10.39 22.50 -4.09
N GLY A 64 -10.20 21.25 -4.52
CA GLY A 64 -9.31 20.90 -5.63
C GLY A 64 -9.72 21.56 -6.96
N ILE A 65 -11.01 21.53 -7.30
CA ILE A 65 -11.55 22.17 -8.51
C ILE A 65 -11.39 23.70 -8.41
N CYS A 66 -11.75 24.31 -7.29
CA CYS A 66 -11.55 25.74 -7.07
C CYS A 66 -10.08 26.15 -7.21
N SER A 67 -9.15 25.36 -6.64
CA SER A 67 -7.70 25.57 -6.77
C SER A 67 -7.23 25.46 -8.23
N PHE A 68 -7.73 24.45 -8.96
CA PHE A 68 -7.39 24.25 -10.38
C PHE A 68 -7.88 25.43 -11.24
N CYS A 69 -9.13 25.89 -11.04
CA CYS A 69 -9.69 27.02 -11.76
C CYS A 69 -8.97 28.34 -11.45
N THR A 70 -8.53 28.54 -10.20
CA THR A 70 -7.86 29.79 -9.81
C THR A 70 -6.42 29.85 -10.33
N LYS A 71 -5.70 28.72 -10.35
CA LYS A 71 -4.29 28.65 -10.77
C LYS A 71 -4.02 27.35 -11.54
N PRO A 72 -4.42 27.21 -12.81
CA PRO A 72 -4.23 25.97 -13.54
C PRO A 72 -2.73 25.60 -13.64
N PRO A 73 -2.36 24.31 -13.53
CA PRO A 73 -0.99 23.86 -13.78
C PRO A 73 -0.52 24.24 -15.18
N ALA A 74 0.78 24.37 -15.41
CA ALA A 74 1.28 24.60 -16.77
C ALA A 74 0.95 23.41 -17.68
N THR A 75 0.96 23.60 -19.01
CA THR A 75 0.74 22.50 -19.97
C THR A 75 1.87 21.48 -19.95
N THR A 76 3.06 21.89 -19.54
CA THR A 76 4.26 21.05 -19.38
C THR A 76 4.18 20.12 -18.17
N GLU A 77 3.33 20.42 -17.18
CA GLU A 77 3.21 19.68 -15.92
C GLU A 77 2.18 18.54 -16.03
N ILE A 78 2.47 17.58 -16.91
CA ILE A 78 1.55 16.46 -17.23
C ILE A 78 1.20 15.65 -15.97
N SER A 79 2.17 15.37 -15.09
CA SER A 79 1.94 14.58 -13.87
C SER A 79 0.87 15.21 -12.97
N MET A 80 0.95 16.53 -12.72
CA MET A 80 -0.02 17.22 -11.87
C MET A 80 -1.42 17.21 -12.49
N ARG A 81 -1.53 17.25 -13.81
CA ARG A 81 -2.82 17.13 -14.50
C ARG A 81 -3.37 15.72 -14.38
N VAL A 82 -2.55 14.68 -14.53
CA VAL A 82 -2.97 13.29 -14.35
C VAL A 82 -3.45 13.04 -12.92
N ASP A 83 -2.77 13.60 -11.90
CA ASP A 83 -3.18 13.51 -10.50
C ASP A 83 -4.52 14.23 -10.24
N PHE A 84 -4.78 15.34 -10.92
CA PHE A 84 -6.08 16.02 -10.87
C PHE A 84 -7.18 15.14 -11.46
N HIS A 85 -6.95 14.51 -12.61
CA HIS A 85 -7.92 13.58 -13.21
C HIS A 85 -8.17 12.37 -12.29
N ALA A 86 -7.14 11.84 -11.64
CA ALA A 86 -7.30 10.79 -10.64
C ALA A 86 -8.22 11.25 -9.49
N MET A 87 -8.09 12.49 -9.01
CA MET A 87 -8.98 13.04 -7.97
C MET A 87 -10.44 13.09 -8.44
N ILE A 88 -10.68 13.53 -9.69
CA ILE A 88 -12.04 13.57 -10.27
C ILE A 88 -12.62 12.17 -10.43
N ILE A 89 -11.81 11.20 -10.85
CA ILE A 89 -12.19 9.79 -10.96
C ILE A 89 -12.60 9.25 -9.59
N THR A 90 -11.75 9.39 -8.57
CA THR A 90 -12.07 8.97 -7.20
C THR A 90 -13.34 9.65 -6.68
N THR A 91 -13.52 10.95 -6.97
CA THR A 91 -14.76 11.67 -6.61
C THR A 91 -15.98 11.07 -7.29
N THR A 92 -15.86 10.69 -8.56
CA THR A 92 -16.94 10.06 -9.33
C THR A 92 -17.34 8.73 -8.71
N GLU A 93 -16.37 7.90 -8.33
CA GLU A 93 -16.64 6.64 -7.62
C GLU A 93 -17.38 6.87 -6.30
N HIS A 94 -16.92 7.85 -5.52
CA HIS A 94 -17.58 8.25 -4.28
C HIS A 94 -19.00 8.79 -4.49
N ILE A 95 -19.32 9.40 -5.64
CA ILE A 95 -20.70 9.79 -5.98
C ILE A 95 -21.57 8.53 -6.10
N PHE A 96 -21.14 7.51 -6.84
CA PHE A 96 -21.90 6.26 -6.96
C PHE A 96 -22.06 5.56 -5.60
N LEU A 97 -20.99 5.50 -4.80
CA LEU A 97 -21.04 4.94 -3.44
C LEU A 97 -21.98 5.72 -2.53
N PHE A 98 -21.99 7.05 -2.62
CA PHE A 98 -22.90 7.90 -1.86
C PHE A 98 -24.36 7.69 -2.27
N VAL A 99 -24.66 7.61 -3.58
CA VAL A 99 -26.02 7.33 -4.05
C VAL A 99 -26.48 5.95 -3.56
N PHE A 100 -25.63 4.92 -3.65
CA PHE A 100 -25.90 3.59 -3.09
C PHE A 100 -26.17 3.65 -1.57
N LEU A 101 -25.36 4.41 -0.84
CA LEU A 101 -25.48 4.59 0.60
C LEU A 101 -26.82 5.24 0.97
N VAL A 102 -27.22 6.30 0.26
CA VAL A 102 -28.53 6.95 0.43
C VAL A 102 -29.68 6.00 0.13
N MET A 103 -29.63 5.26 -0.98
CA MET A 103 -30.68 4.30 -1.32
C MET A 103 -30.80 3.17 -0.29
N THR A 104 -29.66 2.67 0.21
CA THR A 104 -29.63 1.63 1.24
C THR A 104 -30.18 2.15 2.56
N PHE A 105 -29.76 3.34 2.99
CA PHE A 105 -30.29 4.00 4.18
C PHE A 105 -31.80 4.21 4.09
N VAL A 106 -32.28 4.76 2.97
CA VAL A 106 -33.72 5.00 2.75
C VAL A 106 -34.50 3.69 2.85
N LYS A 107 -34.01 2.62 2.24
CA LYS A 107 -34.65 1.31 2.29
C LYS A 107 -34.69 0.72 3.72
N LEU A 108 -33.60 0.84 4.47
CA LEU A 108 -33.49 0.26 5.81
C LEU A 108 -34.25 1.04 6.88
N GLU A 109 -34.24 2.37 6.82
CA GLU A 109 -34.85 3.24 7.83
C GLU A 109 -36.34 3.49 7.55
N PHE A 110 -36.69 3.70 6.27
CA PHE A 110 -38.05 4.04 5.85
C PHE A 110 -38.77 2.85 5.23
N SER A 111 -38.49 1.63 5.70
CA SER A 111 -39.20 0.42 5.25
C SER A 111 -40.71 0.54 5.40
N ASN A 112 -41.18 1.30 6.39
CA ASN A 112 -42.59 1.54 6.68
C ASN A 112 -43.24 2.59 5.77
N LEU A 113 -42.44 3.36 5.03
CA LEU A 113 -42.88 4.47 4.19
C LEU A 113 -43.24 4.00 2.78
N PHE A 114 -42.70 2.85 2.36
CA PHE A 114 -43.08 2.19 1.12
C PHE A 114 -44.31 1.32 1.35
N ASP A 115 -45.30 1.44 0.47
CA ASP A 115 -46.49 0.59 0.52
C ASP A 115 -46.10 -0.89 0.50
N PRO A 116 -46.72 -1.74 1.34
CA PRO A 116 -46.40 -3.16 1.40
C PRO A 116 -46.64 -3.89 0.06
N ASN A 117 -47.45 -3.29 -0.83
CA ASN A 117 -47.73 -3.82 -2.17
C ASN A 117 -46.62 -3.50 -3.20
N TYR A 118 -45.80 -2.47 -2.98
CA TYR A 118 -44.73 -2.05 -3.90
C TYR A 118 -43.48 -1.63 -3.12
N PRO A 119 -42.81 -2.58 -2.42
CA PRO A 119 -41.55 -2.27 -1.74
C PRO A 119 -40.48 -1.90 -2.77
N LEU A 120 -39.60 -0.97 -2.42
CA LEU A 120 -38.44 -0.63 -3.23
C LEU A 120 -37.53 -1.87 -3.39
N PRO A 121 -37.34 -2.43 -4.60
CA PRO A 121 -36.52 -3.63 -4.79
C PRO A 121 -35.02 -3.34 -4.59
N TRP A 122 -34.28 -4.32 -4.06
CA TRP A 122 -32.83 -4.25 -3.88
C TRP A 122 -32.09 -4.09 -5.21
N THR A 123 -32.63 -4.62 -6.31
CA THR A 123 -32.10 -4.38 -7.66
C THR A 123 -31.97 -2.89 -8.00
N ILE A 124 -32.94 -2.05 -7.59
CA ILE A 124 -32.87 -0.60 -7.79
C ILE A 124 -31.85 0.03 -6.84
N VAL A 125 -31.84 -0.42 -5.57
CA VAL A 125 -30.87 0.07 -4.57
C VAL A 125 -29.42 -0.20 -4.99
N PHE A 126 -29.14 -1.36 -5.59
CA PHE A 126 -27.82 -1.75 -6.09
C PHE A 126 -27.47 -1.18 -7.46
N CYS A 127 -28.41 -0.54 -8.17
CA CYS A 127 -28.17 0.04 -9.50
C CYS A 127 -26.93 0.96 -9.58
N PRO A 128 -26.67 1.86 -8.60
CA PRO A 128 -25.44 2.65 -8.60
C PRO A 128 -24.16 1.80 -8.55
N LEU A 129 -24.17 0.66 -7.86
CA LEU A 129 -23.01 -0.24 -7.80
C LEU A 129 -22.80 -1.00 -9.12
N PHE A 130 -23.86 -1.32 -9.85
CA PHE A 130 -23.73 -1.90 -11.20
C PHE A 130 -23.08 -0.89 -12.15
N GLY A 131 -23.54 0.36 -12.12
CA GLY A 131 -22.94 1.47 -12.86
C GLY A 131 -21.47 1.68 -12.47
N LEU A 132 -21.17 1.68 -11.18
CA LEU A 132 -19.81 1.79 -10.65
C LEU A 132 -18.91 0.64 -11.12
N SER A 133 -19.42 -0.59 -11.18
CA SER A 133 -18.64 -1.75 -11.61
C SER A 133 -18.26 -1.67 -13.09
N ILE A 134 -19.19 -1.23 -13.94
CA ILE A 134 -18.92 -1.00 -15.37
C ILE A 134 -17.95 0.17 -15.55
N LEU A 135 -18.17 1.27 -14.83
CA LEU A 135 -17.29 2.44 -14.87
C LEU A 135 -15.87 2.08 -14.39
N SER A 136 -15.76 1.24 -13.37
CA SER A 136 -14.48 0.75 -12.85
C SER A 136 -13.64 0.01 -13.90
N ILE A 137 -14.24 -0.65 -14.89
CA ILE A 137 -13.49 -1.27 -16.00
C ILE A 137 -12.81 -0.19 -16.85
N VAL A 138 -13.53 0.89 -17.17
CA VAL A 138 -13.00 2.02 -17.93
C VAL A 138 -11.91 2.74 -17.15
N ILE A 139 -12.14 2.96 -15.84
CA ILE A 139 -11.16 3.57 -14.94
C ILE A 139 -9.92 2.69 -14.82
N ALA A 140 -10.07 1.36 -14.74
CA ALA A 140 -8.94 0.45 -14.67
C ALA A 140 -8.05 0.54 -15.93
N ILE A 141 -8.65 0.61 -17.12
CA ILE A 141 -7.91 0.83 -18.38
C ILE A 141 -7.19 2.18 -18.37
N TRP A 142 -7.86 3.24 -17.89
CA TRP A 142 -7.25 4.56 -17.74
C TRP A 142 -6.07 4.53 -16.77
N SER A 143 -6.21 3.84 -15.64
CA SER A 143 -5.20 3.73 -14.59
C SER A 143 -3.98 2.95 -15.08
N LEU A 144 -4.16 1.84 -15.81
CA LEU A 144 -3.08 1.11 -16.49
C LEU A 144 -2.28 2.01 -17.43
N ARG A 145 -2.95 2.83 -18.22
CA ARG A 145 -2.30 3.72 -19.21
C ARG A 145 -1.46 4.82 -18.56
N HIS A 146 -1.83 5.26 -17.35
CA HIS A 146 -1.18 6.36 -16.65
C HIS A 146 -0.34 5.89 -15.45
N GLU A 147 -0.06 4.58 -15.37
CA GLU A 147 0.75 3.94 -14.31
C GLU A 147 0.26 4.28 -12.89
N LYS A 148 -1.06 4.45 -12.74
CA LYS A 148 -1.67 4.67 -11.44
C LYS A 148 -2.00 3.33 -10.78
N PRO A 149 -1.84 3.23 -9.44
CA PRO A 149 -2.24 2.03 -8.72
C PRO A 149 -3.76 1.91 -8.70
N PHE A 150 -4.27 0.67 -8.73
CA PHE A 150 -5.67 0.38 -8.42
C PHE A 150 -5.87 0.42 -6.92
N GLU A 151 -6.91 1.10 -6.45
CA GLU A 151 -7.35 1.06 -5.07
C GLU A 151 -8.48 0.05 -4.89
N PHE A 152 -9.62 0.26 -5.56
CA PHE A 152 -10.81 -0.58 -5.47
C PHE A 152 -11.48 -0.87 -6.81
N GLU A 153 -11.00 -0.28 -7.90
CA GLU A 153 -11.60 -0.36 -9.24
C GLU A 153 -11.65 -1.81 -9.71
N PHE A 154 -10.57 -2.55 -9.52
CA PHE A 154 -10.50 -3.96 -9.87
C PHE A 154 -11.44 -4.81 -9.01
N PHE A 155 -11.62 -4.44 -7.75
CA PHE A 155 -12.54 -5.12 -6.84
C PHE A 155 -14.00 -4.94 -7.30
N TYR A 156 -14.43 -3.73 -7.64
CA TYR A 156 -15.78 -3.51 -8.18
C TYR A 156 -15.98 -4.18 -9.53
N ALA A 157 -14.99 -4.09 -10.43
CA ALA A 157 -15.08 -4.66 -11.77
C ALA A 157 -15.25 -6.19 -11.75
N ILE A 158 -14.45 -6.92 -10.96
CA ILE A 158 -14.54 -8.39 -10.89
C ILE A 158 -15.84 -8.84 -10.21
N ASN A 159 -16.28 -8.13 -9.17
CA ASN A 159 -17.42 -8.55 -8.37
C ASN A 159 -18.77 -8.07 -8.94
N ILE A 160 -18.84 -7.60 -10.19
CA ILE A 160 -20.10 -7.16 -10.81
C ILE A 160 -21.17 -8.26 -10.77
N VAL A 161 -20.79 -9.51 -11.06
CA VAL A 161 -21.71 -10.67 -11.06
C VAL A 161 -22.23 -10.94 -9.65
N GLU A 162 -21.36 -10.84 -8.65
CA GLU A 162 -21.74 -11.04 -7.26
C GLU A 162 -22.71 -9.96 -6.78
N LEU A 163 -22.45 -8.68 -7.10
CA LEU A 163 -23.35 -7.59 -6.75
C LEU A 163 -24.76 -7.80 -7.32
N VAL A 164 -24.86 -8.31 -8.55
CA VAL A 164 -26.15 -8.66 -9.18
C VAL A 164 -26.81 -9.83 -8.44
N PHE A 165 -26.06 -10.88 -8.14
CA PHE A 165 -26.60 -12.03 -7.40
C PHE A 165 -27.05 -11.65 -5.98
N ILE A 166 -26.32 -10.79 -5.27
CA ILE A 166 -26.74 -10.27 -3.96
C ILE A 166 -28.07 -9.53 -4.09
N ALA A 167 -28.21 -8.65 -5.07
CA ALA A 167 -29.46 -7.90 -5.27
C ALA A 167 -30.65 -8.83 -5.56
N PHE A 168 -30.50 -9.79 -6.47
CA PHE A 168 -31.55 -10.77 -6.80
C PHE A 168 -31.88 -11.71 -5.63
N LYS A 169 -30.85 -12.12 -4.87
CA LYS A 169 -31.01 -12.94 -3.68
C LYS A 169 -31.79 -12.20 -2.60
N LEU A 170 -31.46 -10.92 -2.36
CA LEU A 170 -32.17 -10.08 -1.40
C LEU A 170 -33.61 -9.77 -1.86
N ASP A 171 -33.87 -9.75 -3.17
CA ASP A 171 -35.22 -9.62 -3.76
C ASP A 171 -35.99 -10.96 -3.81
N LYS A 172 -35.44 -12.06 -3.28
CA LYS A 172 -36.03 -13.41 -3.29
C LYS A 172 -36.37 -13.92 -4.70
N GLN A 173 -35.66 -13.45 -5.72
CA GLN A 173 -35.81 -13.94 -7.10
C GLN A 173 -34.99 -15.22 -7.33
N VAL A 174 -34.00 -15.47 -6.47
CA VAL A 174 -33.05 -16.57 -6.58
C VAL A 174 -32.92 -17.29 -5.23
N ASP A 175 -33.14 -18.60 -5.21
CA ASP A 175 -33.13 -19.42 -3.98
C ASP A 175 -31.80 -20.14 -3.70
N TRP A 176 -30.73 -19.85 -4.44
CA TRP A 176 -29.41 -20.48 -4.27
C TRP A 176 -28.81 -20.24 -2.88
N SER A 177 -27.91 -21.10 -2.43
CA SER A 177 -27.16 -20.84 -1.19
C SER A 177 -26.30 -19.59 -1.33
N TRP A 178 -26.07 -18.91 -0.20
CA TRP A 178 -25.15 -17.78 -0.09
C TRP A 178 -23.74 -18.17 -0.51
N ALA A 179 -23.31 -19.40 -0.27
CA ALA A 179 -22.06 -19.92 -0.80
C ALA A 179 -21.94 -19.78 -2.34
N VAL A 180 -23.01 -20.00 -3.09
CA VAL A 180 -23.04 -19.83 -4.57
C VAL A 180 -23.03 -18.36 -4.96
N VAL A 181 -23.77 -17.52 -4.23
CA VAL A 181 -23.80 -16.06 -4.47
C VAL A 181 -22.41 -15.43 -4.33
N PHE A 182 -21.63 -15.89 -3.35
CA PHE A 182 -20.28 -15.38 -3.05
C PHE A 182 -19.15 -16.02 -3.86
N ILE A 183 -19.43 -16.86 -4.87
CA ILE A 183 -18.38 -17.52 -5.69
C ILE A 183 -17.34 -16.52 -6.24
N PRO A 184 -17.72 -15.32 -6.76
CA PRO A 184 -16.73 -14.36 -7.25
C PRO A 184 -15.76 -13.88 -6.15
N LEU A 185 -16.25 -13.49 -4.97
CA LEU A 185 -15.39 -13.15 -3.83
C LEU A 185 -14.51 -14.32 -3.37
N TRP A 186 -15.03 -15.56 -3.37
CA TRP A 186 -14.22 -16.74 -3.07
C TRP A 186 -13.05 -16.86 -4.03
N ALA A 187 -13.28 -16.67 -5.33
CA ALA A 187 -12.23 -16.74 -6.34
C ALA A 187 -11.18 -15.63 -6.11
N VAL A 188 -11.62 -14.39 -5.89
CA VAL A 188 -10.71 -13.24 -5.65
C VAL A 188 -9.86 -13.44 -4.41
N LEU A 189 -10.48 -13.81 -3.28
CA LEU A 189 -9.75 -14.03 -2.02
C LEU A 189 -8.85 -15.26 -2.08
N SER A 190 -9.26 -16.33 -2.78
CA SER A 190 -8.43 -17.53 -2.95
C SER A 190 -7.19 -17.25 -3.78
N ILE A 191 -7.34 -16.55 -4.91
CA ILE A 191 -6.19 -16.12 -5.74
C ILE A 191 -5.27 -15.20 -4.94
N SER A 192 -5.85 -14.26 -4.19
CA SER A 192 -5.10 -13.36 -3.30
C SER A 192 -4.35 -14.14 -2.22
N ALA A 193 -4.95 -15.18 -1.64
CA ALA A 193 -4.33 -16.02 -0.61
C ALA A 193 -3.13 -16.78 -1.17
N VAL A 194 -3.24 -17.34 -2.38
CA VAL A 194 -2.11 -17.97 -3.08
C VAL A 194 -1.00 -16.95 -3.37
N GLY A 195 -1.34 -15.76 -3.84
CA GLY A 195 -0.38 -14.69 -4.11
C GLY A 195 0.37 -14.24 -2.86
N VAL A 196 -0.33 -14.08 -1.74
CA VAL A 196 0.28 -13.71 -0.46
C VAL A 196 1.12 -14.84 0.12
N LEU A 197 0.70 -16.10 -0.01
CA LEU A 197 1.50 -17.25 0.39
C LEU A 197 2.81 -17.32 -0.40
N TYR A 198 2.74 -17.09 -1.71
CA TYR A 198 3.93 -16.99 -2.55
C TYR A 198 4.85 -15.85 -2.10
N ALA A 199 4.29 -14.66 -1.86
CA ALA A 199 5.04 -13.51 -1.36
C ALA A 199 5.67 -13.78 0.01
N LEU A 200 4.98 -14.50 0.90
CA LEU A 200 5.47 -14.92 2.20
C LEU A 200 6.69 -15.85 2.04
N VAL A 201 6.58 -16.89 1.22
CA VAL A 201 7.69 -17.81 0.94
C VAL A 201 8.88 -17.05 0.34
N LEU A 202 8.65 -16.19 -0.65
CA LEU A 202 9.68 -15.36 -1.25
C LEU A 202 10.33 -14.45 -0.20
N SER A 203 9.55 -13.85 0.70
CA SER A 203 10.08 -13.00 1.77
C SER A 203 10.96 -13.78 2.75
N ILE A 204 10.63 -15.03 3.05
CA ILE A 204 11.43 -15.92 3.91
C ILE A 204 12.74 -16.31 3.23
N VAL A 205 12.70 -16.62 1.93
CA VAL A 205 13.90 -16.92 1.12
C VAL A 205 14.81 -15.68 1.05
N LEU A 206 14.24 -14.52 0.74
CA LEU A 206 14.97 -13.25 0.72
C LEU A 206 15.51 -12.88 2.10
N ALA A 207 14.79 -13.19 3.19
CA ALA A 207 15.23 -12.99 4.56
C ALA A 207 16.52 -13.76 4.88
N ARG A 208 16.70 -14.96 4.29
CA ARG A 208 17.91 -15.79 4.44
C ARG A 208 19.02 -15.42 3.47
N SER A 209 18.69 -14.81 2.33
CA SER A 209 19.68 -14.39 1.34
C SER A 209 20.61 -13.28 1.89
N ARG A 210 21.92 -13.43 1.69
CA ARG A 210 22.95 -12.47 2.13
C ARG A 210 23.24 -11.37 1.09
N HIS A 211 22.68 -11.47 -0.12
CA HIS A 211 23.01 -10.59 -1.24
C HIS A 211 22.24 -9.26 -1.30
N PHE A 212 21.24 -9.04 -0.43
CA PHE A 212 20.43 -7.82 -0.42
C PHE A 212 20.72 -6.91 0.78
N ILE A 213 20.57 -5.60 0.56
CA ILE A 213 20.70 -4.55 1.58
C ILE A 213 19.71 -4.81 2.73
N PRO A 214 20.12 -4.73 4.01
CA PRO A 214 19.28 -5.12 5.16
C PRO A 214 17.94 -4.37 5.30
N SER A 215 17.84 -3.13 4.79
CA SER A 215 16.62 -2.32 4.83
C SER A 215 15.52 -2.86 3.90
N HIS A 216 15.85 -3.09 2.63
CA HIS A 216 14.94 -3.67 1.63
C HIS A 216 14.44 -5.06 2.05
N ARG A 217 15.30 -5.89 2.64
CA ARG A 217 14.93 -7.23 3.11
C ARG A 217 13.84 -7.21 4.19
N ARG A 218 13.97 -6.33 5.18
CA ARG A 218 12.97 -6.20 6.26
C ARG A 218 11.62 -5.72 5.74
N GLN A 219 11.65 -4.84 4.74
CA GLN A 219 10.46 -4.26 4.13
C GLN A 219 9.64 -5.29 3.35
N HIS A 220 10.28 -6.14 2.55
CA HIS A 220 9.59 -7.25 1.87
C HIS A 220 8.95 -8.22 2.87
N VAL A 221 9.61 -8.47 4.00
CA VAL A 221 9.05 -9.30 5.07
C VAL A 221 7.85 -8.61 5.74
N TYR A 222 7.97 -7.34 6.13
CA TYR A 222 6.86 -6.60 6.73
C TYR A 222 5.65 -6.54 5.80
N SER A 223 5.85 -6.16 4.53
CA SER A 223 4.79 -6.12 3.52
C SER A 223 4.10 -7.47 3.36
N ALA A 224 4.85 -8.57 3.22
CA ALA A 224 4.26 -9.91 3.10
C ALA A 224 3.46 -10.32 4.36
N VAL A 225 3.98 -10.01 5.55
CA VAL A 225 3.28 -10.30 6.81
C VAL A 225 1.98 -9.50 6.92
N PHE A 226 2.00 -8.19 6.66
CA PHE A 226 0.78 -7.37 6.71
C PHE A 226 -0.25 -7.79 5.66
N HIS A 227 0.16 -8.16 4.45
CA HIS A 227 -0.75 -8.72 3.45
C HIS A 227 -1.34 -10.07 3.88
N THR A 228 -0.60 -10.88 4.65
CA THR A 228 -1.12 -12.14 5.22
C THR A 228 -2.22 -11.88 6.25
N PHE A 229 -2.01 -10.90 7.13
CA PHE A 229 -3.01 -10.46 8.11
C PHE A 229 -4.20 -9.71 7.49
N LEU A 230 -4.14 -9.38 6.21
CA LEU A 230 -5.27 -8.82 5.46
C LEU A 230 -6.07 -9.94 4.82
N VAL A 231 -5.44 -10.81 4.04
CA VAL A 231 -6.17 -11.78 3.20
C VAL A 231 -6.71 -12.95 4.01
N LEU A 232 -5.94 -13.49 4.95
CA LEU A 232 -6.37 -14.67 5.70
C LEU A 232 -7.58 -14.37 6.59
N PRO A 233 -7.61 -13.29 7.40
CA PRO A 233 -8.79 -13.00 8.21
C PRO A 233 -9.99 -12.56 7.35
N ALA A 234 -9.80 -11.91 6.20
CA ALA A 234 -10.89 -11.63 5.26
C ALA A 234 -11.51 -12.93 4.69
N LEU A 235 -10.69 -13.93 4.34
CA LEU A 235 -11.16 -15.25 3.92
C LEU A 235 -11.95 -15.96 5.04
N VAL A 236 -11.44 -15.92 6.28
CA VAL A 236 -12.16 -16.48 7.44
C VAL A 236 -13.51 -15.78 7.64
N CYS A 237 -13.57 -14.46 7.50
CA CYS A 237 -14.84 -13.72 7.55
C CYS A 237 -15.82 -14.22 6.48
N LEU A 238 -15.36 -14.42 5.24
CA LEU A 238 -16.19 -14.93 4.15
C LEU A 238 -16.76 -16.33 4.47
N VAL A 239 -15.93 -17.23 5.01
CA VAL A 239 -16.36 -18.57 5.46
C VAL A 239 -17.44 -18.48 6.54
N LEU A 240 -17.21 -17.66 7.56
CA LEU A 240 -18.17 -17.51 8.67
C LEU A 240 -19.47 -16.84 8.23
N LEU A 241 -19.38 -15.84 7.34
CA LEU A 241 -20.53 -15.11 6.83
C LEU A 241 -21.40 -15.99 5.93
N THR A 242 -20.79 -16.72 5.00
CA THR A 242 -21.49 -17.68 4.15
C THR A 242 -22.21 -18.74 4.98
N GLY A 243 -21.52 -19.35 5.96
CA GLY A 243 -22.11 -20.34 6.86
C GLY A 243 -23.28 -19.80 7.67
N LYS A 244 -23.13 -18.59 8.26
CA LYS A 244 -24.22 -17.95 9.02
C LYS A 244 -25.43 -17.63 8.15
N LEU A 245 -25.22 -17.03 6.98
CA LEU A 245 -26.31 -16.65 6.09
C LEU A 245 -27.04 -17.88 5.51
N ASP A 246 -26.31 -18.97 5.22
CA ASP A 246 -26.91 -20.24 4.79
C ASP A 246 -27.71 -20.90 5.93
N SER A 247 -27.20 -20.90 7.16
CA SER A 247 -27.95 -21.44 8.31
C SER A 247 -29.28 -20.72 8.56
N MET A 248 -29.30 -19.39 8.35
CA MET A 248 -30.52 -18.58 8.43
C MET A 248 -31.54 -18.91 7.35
N GLN A 249 -31.07 -19.30 6.16
CA GLN A 249 -31.95 -19.67 5.06
C GLN A 249 -32.62 -21.03 5.29
N TRP A 250 -31.90 -22.00 5.86
CA TRP A 250 -32.37 -23.39 5.96
C TRP A 250 -33.02 -23.74 7.30
N ASN A 251 -33.20 -22.76 8.20
CA ASN A 251 -33.97 -22.92 9.45
C ASN A 251 -33.44 -24.04 10.38
N ASP A 252 -32.16 -24.40 10.25
CA ASP A 252 -31.45 -25.29 11.18
C ASP A 252 -31.18 -24.52 12.48
N LYS A 253 -32.23 -24.39 13.29
CA LYS A 253 -32.29 -23.56 14.52
C LYS A 253 -31.27 -23.94 15.61
N GLU A 254 -30.63 -25.11 15.52
CA GLU A 254 -29.69 -25.58 16.56
C GLU A 254 -28.28 -25.00 16.45
N SER A 255 -27.90 -24.33 15.35
CA SER A 255 -26.53 -23.80 15.19
C SER A 255 -26.44 -22.35 14.70
N ALA A 256 -27.54 -21.74 14.25
CA ALA A 256 -27.56 -20.36 13.77
C ALA A 256 -27.65 -19.31 14.90
N ASP A 257 -28.27 -19.65 16.04
CA ASP A 257 -28.51 -18.71 17.15
C ASP A 257 -27.26 -18.42 18.00
N ASP A 258 -26.25 -19.29 17.99
CA ASP A 258 -25.07 -19.12 18.87
C ASP A 258 -24.01 -18.16 18.33
N LEU A 259 -23.94 -17.95 17.00
CA LEU A 259 -22.87 -17.15 16.41
C LEU A 259 -23.30 -15.71 16.12
N HIS A 260 -22.98 -14.79 17.02
CA HIS A 260 -23.17 -13.34 16.83
C HIS A 260 -22.45 -12.81 15.57
N PHE A 261 -23.07 -11.85 14.87
CA PHE A 261 -22.50 -11.16 13.70
C PHE A 261 -21.21 -10.44 14.04
N THR A 262 -21.04 -9.97 15.28
CA THR A 262 -19.79 -9.41 15.79
C THR A 262 -18.64 -10.41 15.68
N THR A 263 -18.87 -11.70 15.98
CA THR A 263 -17.86 -12.76 15.83
C THR A 263 -17.59 -13.06 14.35
N VAL A 264 -18.63 -13.07 13.51
CA VAL A 264 -18.51 -13.27 12.06
C VAL A 264 -17.67 -12.19 11.39
N PHE A 265 -17.89 -10.92 11.74
CA PHE A 265 -17.15 -9.78 11.20
C PHE A 265 -15.82 -9.51 11.91
N GLY A 266 -15.54 -10.14 13.06
CA GLY A 266 -14.31 -9.99 13.82
C GLY A 266 -13.02 -10.14 12.99
N PRO A 267 -12.87 -11.19 12.17
CA PRO A 267 -11.72 -11.34 11.27
C PRO A 267 -11.59 -10.21 10.24
N LEU A 268 -12.70 -9.69 9.71
CA LEU A 268 -12.68 -8.53 8.80
C LEU A 268 -12.22 -7.26 9.54
N MET A 269 -12.67 -7.06 10.78
CA MET A 269 -12.22 -5.96 11.63
C MET A 269 -10.71 -5.99 11.87
N ILE A 270 -10.14 -7.18 12.08
CA ILE A 270 -8.68 -7.37 12.20
C ILE A 270 -7.99 -6.96 10.89
N SER A 271 -8.51 -7.39 9.74
CA SER A 271 -7.97 -7.04 8.42
C SER A 271 -7.94 -5.53 8.20
N LEU A 272 -9.06 -4.86 8.48
CA LEU A 272 -9.20 -3.40 8.35
C LEU A 272 -8.29 -2.65 9.33
N PHE A 273 -8.12 -3.14 10.55
CA PHE A 273 -7.18 -2.58 11.51
C PHE A 273 -5.73 -2.64 10.98
N PHE A 274 -5.31 -3.76 10.42
CA PHE A 274 -3.98 -3.88 9.80
C PHE A 274 -3.82 -3.02 8.54
N MET A 275 -4.88 -2.83 7.75
CA MET A 275 -4.87 -1.86 6.64
C MET A 275 -4.68 -0.41 7.13
N THR A 276 -5.34 -0.05 8.22
CA THR A 276 -5.13 1.25 8.88
C THR A 276 -3.68 1.39 9.35
N LEU A 277 -3.07 0.35 9.93
CA LEU A 277 -1.64 0.38 10.31
C LEU A 277 -0.71 0.55 9.10
N MET A 278 -0.98 -0.12 7.98
CA MET A 278 -0.19 0.07 6.76
C MET A 278 -0.30 1.49 6.19
N SER A 279 -1.47 2.13 6.33
CA SER A 279 -1.64 3.53 5.91
C SER A 279 -0.85 4.55 6.74
N LEU A 280 -0.36 4.16 7.93
CA LEU A 280 0.56 4.95 8.76
C LEU A 280 2.02 4.93 8.26
N GLY A 281 2.30 4.21 7.16
CA GLY A 281 3.66 4.06 6.62
C GLY A 281 4.44 2.89 7.23
N ILE A 282 3.81 2.08 8.08
CA ILE A 282 4.42 0.88 8.67
C ILE A 282 4.35 -0.25 7.64
N GLY A 283 5.49 -0.56 6.99
CA GLY A 283 5.58 -1.68 6.03
C GLY A 283 5.21 -1.35 4.57
N GLY A 284 5.03 -0.07 4.21
CA GLY A 284 4.80 0.38 2.81
C GLY A 284 6.04 0.24 1.91
N PRO A 285 5.94 0.41 0.58
CA PRO A 285 7.02 0.18 -0.39
C PRO A 285 8.24 1.15 -0.30
N PRO A 286 9.43 0.79 -0.84
CA PRO A 286 10.72 1.47 -0.60
C PRO A 286 10.85 2.81 -1.30
N SER A 287 10.13 2.98 -2.41
CA SER A 287 10.07 4.25 -3.11
C SER A 287 9.16 5.17 -2.31
N GLY A 288 9.73 6.21 -1.71
CA GLY A 288 9.02 7.37 -1.15
C GLY A 288 8.19 8.16 -2.15
N ALA A 289 7.65 7.51 -3.19
CA ALA A 289 6.46 7.95 -3.87
C ALA A 289 5.35 7.91 -2.81
N SER A 290 5.10 9.03 -2.15
CA SER A 290 3.85 9.19 -1.42
C SER A 290 2.75 8.97 -2.45
N MET A 291 2.17 7.77 -2.47
CA MET A 291 1.03 7.39 -3.32
C MET A 291 -0.25 8.09 -2.85
N THR A 292 -0.12 9.26 -2.22
CA THR A 292 -1.20 10.15 -1.86
C THR A 292 -1.43 11.07 -3.03
N ASN A 293 -2.67 11.14 -3.49
CA ASN A 293 -3.03 12.11 -4.51
C ASN A 293 -2.67 13.52 -4.02
N ILE A 294 -1.80 14.19 -4.77
CA ILE A 294 -1.22 15.50 -4.44
C ILE A 294 -2.31 16.60 -4.45
N TRP A 295 -3.47 16.32 -5.06
CA TRP A 295 -4.65 17.17 -5.08
C TRP A 295 -5.59 16.98 -3.89
N TRP A 296 -5.24 16.15 -2.91
CA TRP A 296 -6.01 16.06 -1.67
C TRP A 296 -6.13 17.45 -1.02
N PHE A 297 -7.37 17.97 -0.90
CA PHE A 297 -7.67 19.34 -0.50
C PHE A 297 -6.98 20.45 -1.34
N GLY A 298 -6.63 20.16 -2.59
CA GLY A 298 -5.98 21.11 -3.49
C GLY A 298 -4.60 21.58 -3.04
N LEU A 299 -3.95 20.83 -2.13
CA LEU A 299 -2.71 21.23 -1.46
C LEU A 299 -1.50 21.31 -2.41
N ARG A 300 -1.53 20.64 -3.57
CA ARG A 300 -0.40 20.54 -4.54
C ARG A 300 0.91 20.01 -3.94
N GLN A 301 0.82 19.49 -2.72
CA GLN A 301 1.84 18.77 -2.00
C GLN A 301 1.16 17.76 -1.07
N PRO A 302 1.86 16.66 -0.69
CA PRO A 302 1.34 15.72 0.29
C PRO A 302 1.03 16.41 1.65
N LEU A 303 0.03 15.89 2.36
CA LEU A 303 -0.52 16.51 3.58
C LEU A 303 0.53 16.66 4.69
N CYS A 304 1.40 15.67 4.90
CA CYS A 304 2.36 15.70 6.00
C CYS A 304 3.45 16.76 5.82
N PRO A 305 4.10 16.91 4.65
CA PRO A 305 4.98 18.04 4.38
C PRO A 305 4.29 19.40 4.57
N PHE A 306 3.07 19.56 4.07
CA PHE A 306 2.28 20.79 4.30
C PHE A 306 2.05 21.08 5.79
N LEU A 307 1.67 20.06 6.58
CA LEU A 307 1.45 20.21 8.01
C LEU A 307 2.76 20.51 8.76
N LEU A 308 3.88 19.90 8.37
CA LEU A 308 5.20 20.18 8.96
C LEU A 308 5.74 21.58 8.60
N GLU A 309 5.37 22.11 7.44
CA GLU A 309 5.67 23.49 7.03
C GLU A 309 4.83 24.50 7.83
N LYS A 310 3.53 24.22 8.04
CA LYS A 310 2.63 25.11 8.79
C LYS A 310 2.77 25.01 10.31
N CYS A 311 3.21 23.87 10.84
CA CYS A 311 3.34 23.61 12.27
C CYS A 311 4.82 23.39 12.67
N PRO A 312 5.56 24.45 13.06
CA PRO A 312 6.98 24.34 13.42
C PRO A 312 7.22 23.47 14.66
N SER A 313 6.27 23.40 15.59
CA SER A 313 6.33 22.50 16.75
C SER A 313 6.36 21.03 16.34
N LEU A 314 5.50 20.64 15.38
CA LEU A 314 5.43 19.26 14.87
C LEU A 314 6.70 18.88 14.10
N ARG A 315 7.32 19.84 13.41
CA ARG A 315 8.61 19.66 12.73
C ARG A 315 9.73 19.29 13.69
N THR A 316 9.77 19.89 14.88
CA THR A 316 10.76 19.54 15.91
C THR A 316 10.56 18.12 16.43
N TYR A 317 9.31 17.67 16.60
CA TYR A 317 8.99 16.29 16.99
C TYR A 317 9.31 15.26 15.89
N ALA A 318 9.09 15.61 14.62
CA ALA A 318 9.39 14.75 13.49
C ALA A 318 10.90 14.47 13.32
N ASN A 319 11.76 15.37 13.80
CA ASN A 319 13.21 15.21 13.76
C ASN A 319 13.77 14.31 14.87
N VAL A 320 12.94 13.86 15.82
CA VAL A 320 13.36 12.91 16.86
C VAL A 320 13.31 11.49 16.29
N SER A 321 14.44 10.79 16.32
CA SER A 321 14.53 9.37 15.99
C SER A 321 15.01 8.59 17.21
N TYR A 322 14.28 7.54 17.56
CA TYR A 322 14.65 6.66 18.66
C TYR A 322 15.36 5.43 18.11
N ARG A 323 16.61 5.23 18.52
CA ARG A 323 17.38 4.03 18.23
C ARG A 323 17.25 3.06 19.40
N LEU A 324 16.40 2.05 19.25
CA LEU A 324 16.29 1.01 20.26
C LEU A 324 17.32 -0.09 19.96
N GLY A 325 18.42 -0.05 20.70
CA GLY A 325 19.47 -1.05 20.70
C GLY A 325 19.97 -1.27 22.12
N SER A 326 19.94 -2.51 22.59
CA SER A 326 20.64 -2.92 23.80
C SER A 326 22.10 -2.52 23.63
N ARG A 327 22.56 -1.59 24.48
CA ARG A 327 23.97 -1.32 24.70
C ARG A 327 24.57 -2.55 25.36
N ARG A 328 24.89 -3.58 24.56
CA ARG A 328 25.83 -4.60 25.00
C ARG A 328 27.21 -3.98 24.85
N GLU A 329 27.81 -3.67 25.98
CA GLU A 329 29.12 -3.05 26.13
C GLU A 329 30.13 -3.67 25.16
N THR A 330 30.56 -2.90 24.17
CA THR A 330 31.78 -3.21 23.41
C THR A 330 32.93 -2.56 24.18
N ASN A 331 33.38 -3.23 25.24
CA ASN A 331 34.58 -2.85 26.00
C ASN A 331 35.72 -3.87 25.85
N GLU A 332 35.64 -4.79 24.88
CA GLU A 332 36.69 -5.81 24.66
C GLU A 332 37.61 -5.55 23.46
N ASN A 333 37.35 -4.53 22.62
CA ASN A 333 38.19 -4.27 21.44
C ASN A 333 39.35 -3.28 21.68
N THR A 334 39.48 -2.72 22.89
CA THR A 334 40.52 -1.72 23.20
C THR A 334 41.81 -2.35 23.76
N VAL A 335 41.85 -3.67 23.99
CA VAL A 335 43.04 -4.34 24.55
C VAL A 335 43.97 -4.86 23.45
N GLU A 336 43.46 -5.29 22.30
CA GLU A 336 44.30 -5.81 21.21
C GLU A 336 45.03 -4.70 20.42
N GLU A 337 44.47 -3.48 20.35
CA GLU A 337 45.07 -2.37 19.61
C GLU A 337 46.25 -1.71 20.34
N ARG A 338 46.41 -1.93 21.66
CA ARG A 338 47.58 -1.44 22.43
C ARG A 338 48.81 -2.33 22.31
N GLN A 339 48.69 -3.58 21.86
CA GLN A 339 49.83 -4.48 21.67
C GLN A 339 50.43 -4.44 20.26
N ALA A 340 49.72 -3.91 19.27
CA ALA A 340 50.23 -3.75 17.91
C ALA A 340 51.11 -2.48 17.71
N VAL A 341 51.02 -1.49 18.61
CA VAL A 341 51.72 -0.19 18.46
C VAL A 341 53.13 -0.19 19.05
N ILE A 342 53.51 -1.19 19.85
CA ILE A 342 54.83 -1.23 20.53
C ILE A 342 55.95 -1.82 19.64
N ASN A 343 55.62 -2.53 18.56
CA ASN A 343 56.62 -3.27 17.76
C ASN A 343 57.20 -2.54 16.53
N ASN A 344 56.80 -1.30 16.25
CA ASN A 344 57.29 -0.56 15.08
C ASN A 344 57.98 0.74 15.49
N THR A 345 59.22 0.64 15.97
CA THR A 345 60.16 1.76 15.99
C THR A 345 61.32 1.39 15.06
N PRO A 346 61.67 2.17 14.02
CA PRO A 346 62.81 1.86 13.15
C PRO A 346 64.10 2.45 13.73
N GLU A 347 65.14 1.61 13.83
CA GLU A 347 66.53 2.03 14.02
C GLU A 347 67.18 2.44 12.68
N ASP A 348 68.16 3.33 12.81
CA ASP A 348 68.88 4.10 11.80
C ASP A 348 69.75 3.31 10.79
N GLN A 349 69.99 3.97 9.65
CA GLN A 349 71.23 4.06 8.83
C GLN A 349 71.94 2.79 8.31
N GLN A 350 72.04 2.62 6.98
CA GLN A 350 73.27 2.82 6.18
C GLN A 350 73.19 2.25 4.74
N ASP A 351 73.65 3.09 3.81
CA ASP A 351 74.51 2.85 2.65
C ASP A 351 74.08 1.95 1.46
N GLU A 352 74.12 2.62 0.30
CA GLU A 352 74.18 2.17 -1.10
C GLU A 352 75.28 1.11 -1.34
N PRO A 353 75.23 0.32 -2.45
CA PRO A 353 75.81 0.86 -3.69
C PRO A 353 75.18 0.40 -5.02
N ASP A 354 75.51 1.18 -6.05
CA ASP A 354 75.45 0.93 -7.49
C ASP A 354 76.00 -0.44 -7.93
N SER A 355 75.41 -1.00 -9.01
CA SER A 355 76.08 -1.14 -10.32
C SER A 355 75.56 -2.31 -11.18
N SER A 356 75.11 -1.94 -12.38
CA SER A 356 75.52 -2.49 -13.68
C SER A 356 75.21 -3.96 -14.09
N THR A 357 74.80 -4.05 -15.37
CA THR A 357 75.24 -5.06 -16.36
C THR A 357 74.29 -6.22 -16.73
N ASN A 358 73.49 -5.95 -17.77
CA ASN A 358 73.52 -6.60 -19.08
C ASN A 358 73.26 -8.12 -19.25
N SER A 359 72.37 -8.37 -20.22
CA SER A 359 72.45 -9.36 -21.30
C SER A 359 71.68 -10.69 -21.20
N SER A 360 70.69 -10.77 -22.10
CA SER A 360 70.49 -11.84 -23.09
C SER A 360 70.41 -13.30 -22.65
N ARG A 361 69.22 -13.90 -22.83
CA ARG A 361 69.10 -15.09 -23.70
C ARG A 361 67.68 -15.33 -24.22
N ARG A 362 67.57 -15.17 -25.54
CA ARG A 362 66.49 -15.64 -26.42
C ARG A 362 66.71 -17.13 -26.68
N LYS A 363 65.66 -17.96 -26.65
CA LYS A 363 65.60 -19.17 -27.48
C LYS A 363 64.15 -19.62 -27.73
N ASP A 364 63.85 -19.69 -29.02
CA ASP A 364 62.60 -20.11 -29.65
C ASP A 364 62.32 -21.61 -29.55
N ARG A 365 61.04 -22.02 -29.57
CA ARG A 365 60.44 -22.87 -30.63
C ARG A 365 58.94 -23.20 -30.37
N SER A 366 58.10 -22.80 -31.35
CA SER A 366 57.02 -23.55 -32.08
C SER A 366 56.41 -24.81 -31.41
N SER A 367 55.10 -25.15 -31.47
CA SER A 367 54.06 -24.91 -32.49
C SER A 367 52.68 -25.46 -32.03
N THR A 368 51.59 -24.78 -32.46
CA THR A 368 50.24 -25.27 -32.85
C THR A 368 49.34 -26.02 -31.84
N GLN A 369 48.13 -25.52 -31.55
CA GLN A 369 46.83 -26.06 -31.99
C GLN A 369 45.62 -25.33 -31.33
N ASN A 370 44.50 -25.31 -32.06
CA ASN A 370 43.34 -24.40 -31.99
C ASN A 370 42.30 -24.65 -30.87
N ASP A 371 41.47 -23.60 -30.70
CA ASP A 371 40.03 -23.53 -30.32
C ASP A 371 39.62 -22.92 -28.95
N PRO A 372 38.46 -22.22 -28.89
CA PRO A 372 38.39 -20.86 -28.34
C PRO A 372 37.82 -20.79 -26.92
N GLU A 373 38.51 -20.08 -26.03
CA GLU A 373 38.05 -19.84 -24.65
C GLU A 373 37.71 -18.35 -24.45
N ILE A 374 36.40 -18.09 -24.43
CA ILE A 374 35.68 -17.19 -23.52
C ILE A 374 36.52 -16.00 -23.01
N ALA A 375 36.45 -14.89 -23.75
CA ALA A 375 37.00 -13.61 -23.31
C ALA A 375 36.26 -13.13 -22.05
N ALA A 376 36.94 -13.24 -20.90
CA ALA A 376 36.60 -12.57 -19.66
C ALA A 376 36.68 -11.06 -19.87
N ALA A 377 35.55 -10.44 -20.24
CA ALA A 377 35.37 -9.00 -20.15
C ALA A 377 35.59 -8.59 -18.68
N SER A 378 36.61 -7.76 -18.43
CA SER A 378 36.97 -7.38 -17.07
C SER A 378 35.77 -6.73 -16.37
N SER A 379 35.52 -7.14 -15.13
CA SER A 379 34.42 -6.62 -14.29
C SER A 379 34.40 -5.08 -14.19
N SER A 380 35.53 -4.42 -14.46
CA SER A 380 35.65 -2.97 -14.53
C SER A 380 34.87 -2.34 -15.68
N THR A 381 34.81 -2.96 -16.87
CA THR A 381 34.13 -2.41 -18.06
C THR A 381 32.61 -2.47 -17.95
N ILE A 382 32.08 -3.56 -17.38
CA ILE A 382 30.64 -3.71 -17.13
C ILE A 382 30.18 -2.73 -16.03
N VAL A 383 30.99 -2.55 -14.99
CA VAL A 383 30.72 -1.56 -13.93
C VAL A 383 30.77 -0.13 -14.48
N ARG A 384 31.67 0.16 -15.43
CA ARG A 384 31.77 1.49 -16.05
C ARG A 384 30.55 1.80 -16.92
N GLN A 385 30.09 0.85 -17.73
CA GLN A 385 28.86 1.01 -18.52
C GLN A 385 27.62 1.12 -17.63
N ALA A 386 27.55 0.38 -16.52
CA ALA A 386 26.47 0.50 -15.56
C ALA A 386 26.47 1.88 -14.86
N MET A 387 27.63 2.44 -14.53
CA MET A 387 27.74 3.79 -13.97
C MET A 387 27.41 4.89 -14.98
N GLU A 388 27.77 4.74 -16.26
CA GLU A 388 27.39 5.71 -17.30
C GLU A 388 25.89 5.69 -17.57
N LYS A 389 25.27 4.51 -17.56
CA LYS A 389 23.82 4.38 -17.66
C LYS A 389 23.10 4.99 -16.45
N TYR A 390 23.64 4.80 -15.25
CA TYR A 390 23.12 5.45 -14.04
C TYR A 390 23.27 6.98 -14.08
N ARG A 391 24.38 7.48 -14.62
CA ARG A 391 24.62 8.92 -14.77
C ARG A 391 23.68 9.58 -15.79
N THR A 392 23.31 8.86 -16.84
CA THR A 392 22.38 9.36 -17.86
C THR A 392 20.92 9.28 -17.41
N ASP A 393 20.54 8.26 -16.65
CA ASP A 393 19.17 8.09 -16.16
C ASP A 393 18.82 8.99 -14.97
N PHE A 394 19.81 9.49 -14.19
CA PHE A 394 19.57 10.24 -12.95
C PHE A 394 20.18 11.67 -12.90
N ALA A 395 20.78 12.18 -13.98
CA ALA A 395 21.27 13.56 -14.02
C ALA A 395 20.11 14.57 -14.17
N PHE A 396 19.45 14.89 -13.06
CA PHE A 396 18.72 16.15 -12.94
C PHE A 396 19.72 17.32 -12.85
N HIS A 397 19.45 18.37 -13.63
CA HIS A 397 20.17 19.65 -13.66
C HIS A 397 20.51 20.19 -12.26
N TYR A 398 21.79 20.19 -11.91
CA TYR A 398 22.38 21.15 -10.98
C TYR A 398 23.36 22.02 -11.77
N GLY A 399 22.84 23.07 -12.42
CA GLY A 399 23.60 24.26 -12.80
C GLY A 399 23.02 25.42 -11.99
N SER A 400 23.71 25.90 -10.96
CA SER A 400 24.72 26.95 -11.02
C SER A 400 24.10 28.35 -10.94
N GLU A 401 23.78 28.80 -9.72
CA GLU A 401 23.89 30.21 -9.32
C GLU A 401 24.30 30.26 -7.85
N LEU A 402 25.61 30.40 -7.62
CA LEU A 402 26.20 30.78 -6.34
C LEU A 402 27.11 31.96 -6.64
N ASN A 403 26.51 33.16 -6.72
CA ASN A 403 27.24 34.42 -6.70
C ASN A 403 27.79 34.63 -5.29
N GLN A 404 29.10 34.80 -5.20
CA GLN A 404 29.81 35.24 -4.01
C GLN A 404 30.21 36.72 -4.25
N PRO A 405 29.95 37.65 -3.32
CA PRO A 405 30.32 39.05 -3.50
C PRO A 405 31.78 39.29 -3.09
N ASP A 406 32.44 40.19 -3.82
CA ASP A 406 33.68 40.88 -3.42
C ASP A 406 33.43 41.90 -2.29
#